data_AF-A0A7Y8M748-F1
#
_entry.id   AF-A0A7Y8M748-F1
#
_cell.length_a   1.000
_cell.length_b   1.000
_cell.length_c   1.000
_cell.angle_alpha   90.00
_cell.angle_beta   90.00
_cell.angle_gamma   90.00
#
_symmetry.space_group_name_H-M   'P 1'
#
loop_
_entity.id
_entity.type
_entity.pdbx_description
1 polymer ?
#
loop_
_entity_poly.entity_id
_entity_poly.type
_entity_poly.pdbx_seq_one_letter_code
_entity_poly.pdbx_strand_id
1 'polypeptide(L)' 'MPIPEWAQFIAQDADGTWWAYEAEPNQQDTGWYENEVGRIQRLGKTVPPSDFRERLIKLTETF' A
#
# COMPACT_ATOMS: atom_id res chain seq x y z
N MET A 1 -3.29 -12.75 2.54
CA MET A 1 -4.40 -11.77 2.58
C MET A 1 -4.90 -11.61 1.16
N PRO A 2 -6.22 -11.72 0.88
CA PRO A 2 -6.72 -11.46 -0.46
C PRO A 2 -6.51 -9.99 -0.81
N ILE A 3 -5.91 -9.73 -1.98
CA ILE A 3 -5.73 -8.38 -2.52
C ILE A 3 -6.91 -8.08 -3.45
N PRO A 4 -7.58 -6.93 -3.33
CA PRO A 4 -8.67 -6.58 -4.24
C PRO A 4 -8.19 -6.46 -5.70
N GLU A 5 -8.99 -6.92 -6.66
CA GLU A 5 -8.63 -6.88 -8.09
C GLU A 5 -8.42 -5.47 -8.64
N TRP A 6 -9.03 -4.46 -8.02
CA TRP A 6 -8.85 -3.06 -8.41
C TRP A 6 -7.52 -2.47 -7.91
N ALA A 7 -6.82 -3.14 -7.01
CA ALA A 7 -5.58 -2.61 -6.44
C ALA A 7 -4.49 -2.57 -7.52
N GLN A 8 -3.85 -1.42 -7.67
CA GLN A 8 -2.68 -1.23 -8.51
C GLN A 8 -1.40 -1.11 -7.69
N PHE A 9 -1.53 -0.80 -6.40
CA PHE A 9 -0.42 -0.65 -5.47
C PHE A 9 -0.76 -1.27 -4.12
N ILE A 10 0.25 -1.81 -3.46
CA ILE A 10 0.18 -2.14 -2.03
C ILE A 10 1.32 -1.46 -1.30
N ALA A 11 1.03 -0.97 -0.10
CA ALA A 11 2.05 -0.36 0.74
C ALA A 11 1.93 -0.79 2.19
N GLN A 12 3.06 -0.82 2.89
CA GLN A 12 3.12 -1.11 4.32
C GLN A 12 3.56 0.15 5.08
N ASP A 13 2.79 0.53 6.10
CA ASP A 13 3.17 1.59 7.02
C ASP A 13 4.23 1.12 8.02
N ALA A 14 4.89 2.08 8.68
CA ALA A 14 5.90 1.84 9.70
C ALA A 14 5.38 1.02 10.89
N ASP A 15 4.07 1.01 11.15
CA ASP A 15 3.46 0.22 12.21
C ASP A 15 3.17 -1.23 11.80
N GLY A 16 3.40 -1.58 10.52
CA GLY A 16 3.16 -2.90 9.95
C GLY A 16 1.80 -3.08 9.26
N THR A 17 0.95 -2.05 9.21
CA THR A 17 -0.34 -2.07 8.51
C THR A 17 -0.15 -2.10 7.00
N TRP A 18 -0.90 -2.95 6.31
CA TRP A 18 -0.92 -3.04 4.86
C TRP A 18 -2.16 -2.37 4.27
N TRP A 19 -1.95 -1.68 3.16
CA TRP A 19 -2.97 -0.97 2.39
C TRP A 19 -2.90 -1.38 0.92
N ALA A 20 -4.06 -1.42 0.27
CA ALA A 20 -4.22 -1.47 -1.17
C ALA A 20 -4.70 -0.10 -1.68
N TYR A 21 -4.13 0.34 -2.80
CA TYR A 21 -4.49 1.58 -3.48
C TYR A 21 -4.76 1.33 -4.97
N GLU A 22 -5.80 1.96 -5.50
CA GLU A 22 -6.10 1.99 -6.94
C GLU A 22 -5.20 2.98 -7.69
N ALA A 23 -4.88 4.12 -7.08
CA ALA A 23 -3.94 5.10 -7.59
C ALA A 23 -2.61 5.04 -6.85
N GLU A 24 -1.55 5.56 -7.45
CA GLU A 24 -0.23 5.64 -6.80
C GLU A 24 -0.35 6.53 -5.54
N PRO A 25 -0.02 6.02 -4.34
CA PRO A 25 -0.11 6.80 -3.10
C PRO A 25 1.08 7.77 -2.95
N ASN A 26 0.87 8.89 -2.27
CA ASN A 26 1.95 9.82 -1.96
C ASN A 26 2.76 9.32 -0.74
N GLN A 27 4.09 9.42 -0.85
CA GLN A 27 4.99 9.16 0.27
C GLN A 27 4.94 10.32 1.28
N GLN A 28 4.77 10.01 2.57
CA GLN A 28 4.93 10.96 3.68
C GLN A 28 6.00 10.48 4.68
N ASP A 29 6.30 11.31 5.68
CA ASP A 29 7.36 11.08 6.66
C ASP A 29 7.21 9.81 7.51
N THR A 30 6.00 9.24 7.62
CA THR A 30 5.71 8.04 8.44
C THR A 30 4.82 6.98 7.77
N GLY A 31 4.44 7.14 6.49
CA GLY A 31 3.56 6.20 5.81
C GLY A 31 3.15 6.64 4.39
N TRP A 32 2.19 5.92 3.81
CA TRP A 32 1.66 6.17 2.46
C TRP A 32 0.25 6.74 2.54
N TYR A 33 0.04 7.92 1.96
CA TYR A 33 -1.24 8.62 2.05
C TYR A 33 -2.01 8.56 0.72
N GLU A 34 -3.34 8.52 0.83
CA GLU A 34 -4.28 8.51 -0.30
C GLU A 34 -4.24 9.86 -1.03
N ASN A 35 -4.20 9.83 -2.37
CA ASN A 35 -4.18 11.05 -3.19
C ASN A 35 -5.58 11.63 -3.47
N GLU A 36 -6.56 11.34 -2.60
CA GLU A 36 -7.99 11.64 -2.77
C GLU A 36 -8.58 11.11 -4.10
N VAL A 37 -7.87 10.17 -4.75
CA VAL A 37 -8.22 9.57 -6.03
C VAL A 37 -8.13 8.05 -5.91
N GLY A 38 -9.19 7.37 -6.35
CA GLY A 38 -9.26 5.90 -6.37
C GLY A 38 -9.68 5.29 -5.03
N ARG A 39 -9.74 3.97 -4.97
CA ARG A 39 -10.10 3.22 -3.77
C ARG A 39 -8.89 2.98 -2.87
N ILE A 40 -9.15 2.98 -1.56
CA ILE A 40 -8.22 2.55 -0.52
C ILE A 40 -8.85 1.44 0.34
N GLN A 41 -8.06 0.43 0.70
CA GLN A 41 -8.51 -0.63 1.60
C GLN A 41 -7.39 -1.16 2.50
N ARG A 42 -7.66 -1.27 3.80
CA ARG A 42 -6.78 -1.95 4.76
C ARG A 42 -6.81 -3.46 4.52
N LEU A 43 -5.64 -4.06 4.30
CA LEU A 43 -5.50 -5.50 4.02
C LEU A 43 -5.24 -6.34 5.27
N GLY A 44 -4.63 -5.75 6.29
CA GLY A 44 -4.26 -6.42 7.53
C GLY A 44 -3.03 -5.80 8.16
N LYS A 45 -2.39 -6.54 9.07
CA LYS A 45 -1.18 -6.10 9.78
C LYS A 45 -0.20 -7.26 9.88
N THR A 46 1.06 -6.99 9.57
CA THR A 46 2.17 -7.94 9.76
C THR A 46 3.25 -7.30 10.62
N VAL A 47 4.38 -8.01 10.80
CA VAL A 47 5.54 -7.44 11.49
C VAL A 47 5.95 -6.12 10.78
N PRO A 48 6.19 -5.04 11.55
CA PRO A 48 6.70 -3.78 11.02
C PRO A 48 7.97 -3.98 10.18
N PRO A 49 8.13 -3.26 9.06
CA PRO A 49 9.38 -3.29 8.31
C PRO A 49 10.47 -2.52 9.08
N SER A 50 11.74 -2.88 8.88
CA SER A 50 12.88 -2.11 9.39
C SER A 50 12.98 -0.73 8.73
N ASP A 51 12.49 -0.59 7.50
CA ASP A 51 12.30 0.68 6.80
C ASP A 51 11.02 0.63 5.95
N PHE A 52 10.06 1.53 6.21
CA PHE A 52 8.77 1.59 5.51
C PHE A 52 8.87 2.29 4.14
N ARG A 53 9.92 3.10 3.93
CA ARG A 53 10.11 3.90 2.71
C ARG A 53 10.39 3.04 1.48
N GLU A 54 10.73 1.76 1.67
CA GLU A 54 11.04 0.78 0.62
C GLU A 54 9.90 -0.20 0.30
N ARG A 55 8.66 0.05 0.76
CA ARG A 55 7.56 -0.94 0.67
C ARG A 55 6.35 -0.49 -0.13
N LEU A 56 6.53 0.32 -1.18
CA LEU A 56 5.52 0.45 -2.23
C LEU A 56 5.76 -0.62 -3.30
N ILE A 57 4.79 -1.50 -3.49
CA ILE A 57 4.81 -2.50 -4.56
C ILE A 57 3.75 -2.11 -5.58
N LYS A 58 4.19 -1.82 -6.80
CA LYS A 58 3.29 -1.70 -7.96
C LYS A 58 2.90 -3.10 -8.43
N LEU A 59 1.61 -3.38 -8.45
CA LEU A 59 1.06 -4.61 -8.99
C LEU A 59 1.05 -4.46 -10.51
N THR A 60 2.08 -4.95 -11.18
CA THR A 60 2.07 -5.05 -12.64
C THR A 60 1.16 -6.20 -13.06
N GLU A 61 0.18 -5.92 -13.92
CA GLU A 61 -0.53 -6.95 -14.68
C GLU A 61 0.51 -7.81 -15.41
N THR A 62 0.73 -9.02 -14.91
CA THR A 62 1.43 -10.06 -15.68
C THR A 62 0.36 -10.74 -16.49
N PHE A 63 0.20 -10.30 -17.73
CA PHE A 63 -0.60 -11.02 -18.74
C PHE A 63 0.12 -12.33 -19.13
#